data_AF-A0A0P9E5B3-F1
#
_entry.id   AF-A0A0P9E5B3-F1
#
_cell.length_a   1.000
_cell.length_b   1.000
_cell.length_c   1.000
_cell.angle_alpha   90.00
_cell.angle_beta   90.00
_cell.angle_gamma   90.00
#
_symmetry.space_group_name_H-M   'P 1'
#
loop_
_entity.id
_entity.type
_entity.pdbx_description
1 polymer ?
#
loop_
_entity_poly.entity_id
_entity_poly.type
_entity_poly.pdbx_seq_one_letter_code
_entity_poly.pdbx_strand_id
1 'polypeptide(L)'
;MRDVSISEETTTEKIFRSTWFWILAVIALGSFLLKLYESLKDLSLTLNVTTTFFIFIVLILLQRGLPSLESTIAKDFEILINEIRGLSRSQNPNSEKKGERKKERGEVRTSGGGAFAGMIAGGALGLLFGPVGVIVGGVLGAILGDRVEYESIRAERERMRRK
;
A
#
# COMPACT_ATOMS: atom_id res chain seq x y z
N MET A 1 -59.17 -25.80 -59.68
CA MET A 1 -58.18 -24.71 -59.91
C MET A 1 -58.66 -23.45 -59.20
N ARG A 2 -58.43 -23.30 -57.88
CA ARG A 2 -58.66 -22.03 -57.17
C ARG A 2 -58.01 -21.91 -55.77
N ASP A 3 -56.96 -22.69 -55.46
CA ASP A 3 -56.42 -22.77 -54.07
C ASP A 3 -54.92 -22.41 -53.93
N VAL A 4 -54.32 -21.69 -54.88
CA VAL A 4 -52.87 -21.37 -54.82
C VAL A 4 -52.58 -19.91 -54.42
N SER A 5 -53.57 -19.01 -54.47
CA SER A 5 -53.36 -17.56 -54.28
C SER A 5 -53.34 -17.08 -52.82
N ILE A 6 -53.71 -17.92 -51.83
CA ILE A 6 -53.81 -17.48 -50.42
C ILE A 6 -52.47 -17.63 -49.67
N SER A 7 -51.51 -18.40 -50.21
CA SER A 7 -50.24 -18.69 -49.53
C SER A 7 -49.14 -17.61 -49.69
N GLU A 8 -49.24 -16.72 -50.69
CA GLU A 8 -48.20 -15.71 -50.92
C GLU A 8 -48.38 -14.46 -50.04
N GLU A 9 -49.63 -14.09 -49.73
CA GLU A 9 -49.95 -12.85 -49.00
C GLU A 9 -49.47 -12.86 -47.55
N THR A 10 -49.46 -14.04 -46.89
CA THR A 10 -48.95 -14.18 -45.51
C THR A 10 -47.42 -14.14 -45.40
N THR A 11 -46.71 -14.37 -46.52
CA THR A 11 -45.25 -14.51 -46.51
C THR A 11 -44.57 -13.14 -46.62
N THR A 12 -45.11 -12.26 -47.45
CA THR A 12 -44.62 -10.88 -47.62
C THR A 12 -44.85 -10.03 -46.36
N GLU A 13 -46.00 -10.17 -45.69
CA GLU A 13 -46.29 -9.47 -44.44
C GLU A 13 -45.32 -9.87 -43.30
N LYS A 14 -44.97 -11.17 -43.25
CA LYS A 14 -44.04 -11.70 -42.24
C LYS A 14 -42.61 -11.24 -42.47
N ILE A 15 -42.17 -11.17 -43.73
CA ILE A 15 -40.86 -10.61 -44.11
C ILE A 15 -40.83 -9.11 -43.80
N PHE A 16 -41.90 -8.38 -44.11
CA PHE A 16 -41.99 -6.94 -43.84
C PHE A 16 -41.92 -6.61 -42.35
N ARG A 17 -42.66 -7.33 -41.48
CA ARG A 17 -42.58 -7.15 -40.02
C ARG A 17 -41.20 -7.48 -39.45
N SER A 18 -40.52 -8.49 -40.00
CA SER A 18 -39.17 -8.86 -39.57
C SER A 18 -38.16 -7.76 -39.89
N THR A 19 -38.19 -7.22 -41.11
CA THR A 19 -37.27 -6.15 -41.52
C THR A 19 -37.48 -4.88 -40.71
N TRP A 20 -38.73 -4.50 -40.42
CA TRP A 20 -39.03 -3.36 -39.56
C TRP A 20 -38.55 -3.54 -38.12
N PHE A 21 -38.63 -4.76 -37.58
CA PHE A 21 -38.12 -5.06 -36.24
C PHE A 21 -36.60 -4.87 -36.16
N TRP A 22 -35.86 -5.32 -37.17
CA TRP A 22 -34.40 -5.14 -37.23
C TRP A 22 -34.00 -3.67 -37.36
N ILE A 23 -34.72 -2.88 -38.16
CA ILE A 23 -34.47 -1.43 -38.28
C ILE A 23 -34.66 -0.73 -36.92
N LEU A 24 -35.75 -1.03 -36.22
CA LEU A 24 -36.01 -0.48 -34.88
C LEU A 24 -34.97 -0.94 -33.85
N ALA A 25 -34.53 -2.20 -33.92
CA ALA A 25 -33.50 -2.73 -33.04
C ALA A 25 -32.15 -2.01 -33.24
N VAL A 26 -31.76 -1.72 -34.49
CA VAL A 26 -30.53 -0.98 -34.80
C VAL A 26 -30.61 0.46 -34.30
N ILE A 27 -31.75 1.14 -34.48
CA ILE A 27 -31.97 2.51 -33.98
C ILE A 27 -31.91 2.55 -32.44
N ALA A 28 -32.56 1.59 -31.78
CA ALA A 28 -32.53 1.47 -30.33
C ALA A 28 -31.12 1.20 -29.80
N LEU A 29 -30.37 0.30 -30.46
CA LEU A 29 -28.98 -0.02 -30.09
C LEU A 29 -28.06 1.19 -30.30
N GLY A 30 -28.19 1.92 -31.41
CA GLY A 30 -27.43 3.15 -31.65
C GLY A 30 -27.71 4.22 -30.59
N SER A 31 -28.98 4.40 -30.23
CA SER A 31 -29.40 5.33 -29.17
C SER A 31 -28.87 4.93 -27.79
N PHE A 32 -28.86 3.62 -27.51
CA PHE A 32 -28.29 3.07 -26.28
C PHE A 32 -26.78 3.28 -26.20
N LEU A 33 -26.06 3.04 -27.30
CA LEU A 33 -24.61 3.24 -27.39
C LEU A 33 -24.21 4.71 -27.23
N LEU A 34 -24.99 5.65 -27.79
CA LEU A 34 -24.77 7.09 -27.61
C LEU A 34 -24.92 7.51 -26.15
N LYS A 35 -25.98 7.04 -25.47
CA LYS A 35 -26.17 7.29 -24.02
C LYS A 35 -25.09 6.64 -23.17
N LEU A 36 -24.63 5.44 -23.55
CA LEU A 36 -23.54 4.75 -22.88
C LEU A 36 -22.23 5.55 -23.00
N TYR A 37 -21.95 6.10 -24.18
CA TYR A 37 -20.78 6.95 -24.43
C TYR A 37 -20.80 8.25 -23.59
N GLU A 38 -21.95 8.93 -23.52
CA GLU A 38 -22.12 10.09 -22.63
C GLU A 38 -21.93 9.73 -21.16
N SER A 39 -22.53 8.62 -20.71
CA SER A 39 -22.39 8.14 -19.32
C SER A 39 -20.95 7.75 -18.97
N LEU A 40 -20.17 7.23 -19.92
CA LEU A 40 -18.75 6.92 -19.74
C LEU A 40 -17.89 8.19 -19.66
N LYS A 41 -18.26 9.25 -20.39
CA LYS A 41 -17.59 10.56 -20.34
C LYS A 41 -17.81 11.23 -18.98
N ASP A 42 -19.02 11.17 -18.45
CA ASP A 42 -19.37 11.70 -17.12
C ASP A 42 -18.71 10.91 -15.98
N LEU A 43 -18.46 9.61 -16.17
CA LEU A 43 -17.76 8.75 -15.20
C LEU A 43 -16.31 9.19 -14.98
N SER A 44 -15.61 9.59 -16.06
CA SER A 44 -14.25 10.13 -15.96
C SER A 44 -14.21 11.48 -15.25
N LEU A 45 -15.22 12.32 -15.46
CA LEU A 45 -15.34 13.62 -14.82
C LEU A 45 -15.65 13.48 -13.33
N THR A 46 -16.59 12.60 -12.96
CA THR A 46 -16.93 12.31 -11.56
C THR A 46 -15.79 11.65 -10.81
N LEU A 47 -15.05 10.72 -11.43
CA LEU A 47 -13.84 10.15 -10.84
C LEU A 47 -12.76 11.22 -10.63
N ASN A 48 -12.50 12.09 -11.60
CA ASN A 48 -11.51 13.15 -11.44
C ASN A 48 -11.95 14.17 -10.37
N VAL A 49 -13.21 14.58 -10.34
CA VAL A 49 -13.74 15.53 -9.34
C VAL A 49 -13.65 14.94 -7.94
N THR A 50 -14.10 13.69 -7.74
CA THR A 50 -14.00 13.01 -6.43
C THR A 50 -12.55 12.78 -6.00
N THR A 51 -11.66 12.40 -6.92
CA THR A 51 -10.23 12.21 -6.61
C THR A 51 -9.57 13.54 -6.25
N THR A 52 -9.88 14.63 -6.97
CA THR A 52 -9.37 15.97 -6.66
C THR A 52 -9.89 16.47 -5.32
N PHE A 53 -11.16 16.20 -5.00
CA PHE A 53 -11.76 16.55 -3.71
C PHE A 53 -11.14 15.76 -2.56
N PHE A 54 -10.86 14.46 -2.77
CA PHE A 54 -10.18 13.61 -1.81
C PHE A 54 -8.75 14.08 -1.55
N ILE A 55 -7.99 14.40 -2.62
CA ILE A 55 -6.65 14.99 -2.50
C ILE A 55 -6.72 16.31 -1.72
N PHE A 56 -7.70 17.16 -1.99
CA PHE A 56 -7.88 18.44 -1.29
C PHE A 56 -8.18 18.24 0.21
N ILE A 57 -9.04 17.26 0.55
CA ILE A 57 -9.31 16.87 1.95
C ILE A 57 -8.04 16.36 2.62
N VAL A 58 -7.28 15.48 1.96
CA VAL A 58 -6.00 14.97 2.47
C VAL A 58 -5.00 16.11 2.66
N LEU A 59 -4.96 17.09 1.74
CA LEU A 59 -4.09 18.25 1.84
C LEU A 59 -4.47 19.15 3.03
N ILE A 60 -5.76 19.38 3.26
CA ILE A 60 -6.28 20.12 4.42
C ILE A 60 -5.95 19.37 5.72
N LEU A 61 -6.13 18.05 5.74
CA LEU A 61 -5.78 17.21 6.89
C LEU A 61 -4.27 17.22 7.14
N LEU A 62 -3.44 17.25 6.10
CA LEU A 62 -1.99 17.44 6.24
C LEU A 62 -1.68 18.82 6.84
N GLN A 63 -2.23 19.90 6.27
CA GLN A 63 -1.96 21.26 6.71
C GLN A 63 -2.42 21.52 8.15
N ARG A 64 -3.54 20.93 8.56
CA ARG A 64 -4.06 21.05 9.94
C ARG A 64 -3.46 20.04 10.91
N GLY A 65 -3.09 18.85 10.44
CA GLY A 65 -2.51 17.78 11.25
C GLY A 65 -1.03 18.00 11.57
N LEU A 66 -0.26 18.56 10.64
CA LEU A 66 1.18 18.81 10.82
C LEU A 66 1.53 19.60 12.10
N PRO A 67 0.90 20.76 12.42
CA PRO A 67 1.26 21.51 13.63
C PRO A 67 0.83 20.83 14.95
N SER A 68 -0.16 19.94 14.92
CA SER A 68 -0.59 19.18 16.11
C SER A 68 0.24 17.93 16.34
N LEU A 69 0.86 17.37 15.29
CA LEU A 69 1.76 16.23 15.38
C LEU A 69 3.12 16.63 15.95
N GLU A 70 3.65 17.81 15.62
CA GLU A 70 4.99 18.23 16.09
C GLU A 70 5.11 18.25 17.63
N SER A 71 4.12 18.78 18.34
CA SER A 71 4.22 18.93 19.80
C SER A 71 3.96 17.64 20.59
N THR A 72 3.17 16.71 20.02
CA THR A 72 2.86 15.42 20.66
C THR A 72 3.93 14.39 20.32
N ILE A 73 4.36 14.34 19.05
CA ILE A 73 5.42 13.44 18.61
C ILE A 73 6.75 13.85 19.21
N ALA A 74 7.11 15.14 19.30
CA ALA A 74 8.38 15.52 19.93
C ALA A 74 8.50 15.02 21.38
N LYS A 75 7.40 15.06 22.16
CA LYS A 75 7.40 14.58 23.54
C LYS A 75 7.49 13.06 23.62
N ASP A 76 6.71 12.35 22.81
CA ASP A 76 6.74 10.88 22.78
C ASP A 76 8.08 10.34 22.24
N PHE A 77 8.68 11.05 21.28
CA PHE A 77 9.99 10.72 20.73
C PHE A 77 11.12 11.04 21.71
N GLU A 78 11.03 12.10 22.51
CA GLU A 78 11.98 12.37 23.60
C GLU A 78 11.91 11.30 24.69
N ILE A 79 10.70 10.83 25.04
CA ILE A 79 10.52 9.72 26.00
C ILE A 79 11.16 8.44 25.44
N LEU A 80 10.88 8.09 24.18
CA LEU A 80 11.47 6.93 23.51
C LEU A 80 13.00 7.04 23.39
N ILE A 81 13.54 8.20 23.02
CA ILE A 81 14.98 8.43 22.94
C ILE A 81 15.62 8.32 24.33
N ASN A 82 15.01 8.89 25.36
CA ASN A 82 15.53 8.82 26.72
C ASN A 82 15.48 7.39 27.28
N GLU A 83 14.45 6.61 26.95
CA GLU A 83 14.34 5.20 27.31
C GLU A 83 15.41 4.36 26.60
N ILE A 84 15.59 4.53 25.28
CA ILE A 84 16.62 3.84 24.48
C ILE A 84 18.03 4.22 24.95
N ARG A 85 18.25 5.50 25.28
CA ARG A 85 19.53 6.00 25.82
C ARG A 85 19.77 5.49 27.24
N GLY A 86 18.71 5.31 28.04
CA GLY A 86 18.74 4.65 29.35
C GLY A 86 19.14 3.18 29.24
N LEU A 87 18.55 2.45 28.29
CA LEU A 87 18.92 1.07 27.97
C LEU A 87 20.36 0.96 27.47
N SER A 88 20.82 1.90 26.65
CA SER A 88 22.21 1.97 26.16
C SER A 88 23.21 2.33 27.27
N ARG A 89 22.82 3.14 28.26
CA ARG A 89 23.66 3.49 29.42
C ARG A 89 23.82 2.33 30.41
N SER A 90 22.83 1.44 30.51
CA SER A 90 22.91 0.24 31.33
C SER A 90 23.90 -0.82 30.80
N GLN A 91 24.47 -0.62 29.61
CA GLN A 91 25.47 -1.52 29.01
C GLN A 91 26.93 -1.10 29.27
N ASN A 92 27.19 -0.22 30.24
CA ASN A 92 28.55 -0.06 30.77
C ASN A 92 28.70 -0.74 32.14
N PRO A 93 29.15 -2.01 32.21
CA PRO A 93 29.62 -2.59 33.45
C PRO A 93 31.14 -2.65 33.43
N ASN A 94 31.77 -1.60 33.98
CA ASN A 94 32.99 -1.81 34.74
C ASN A 94 32.58 -2.05 36.20
N SER A 95 32.06 -3.23 36.50
CA SER A 95 31.96 -3.75 37.87
C SER A 95 31.87 -5.27 37.87
N GLU A 96 32.64 -5.85 38.77
CA GLU A 96 33.02 -7.26 38.86
C GLU A 96 31.87 -8.23 39.22
N LYS A 97 31.95 -9.42 38.61
CA LYS A 97 31.56 -10.76 39.09
C LYS A 97 30.42 -10.91 40.14
N LYS A 98 29.28 -11.44 39.67
CA LYS A 98 28.50 -12.59 40.21
C LYS A 98 27.23 -12.66 39.35
N GLY A 99 27.06 -13.58 38.42
CA GLY A 99 26.94 -15.01 38.68
C GLY A 99 25.46 -15.38 38.73
N GLU A 100 24.80 -15.50 37.58
CA GLU A 100 23.64 -16.40 37.42
C GLU A 100 23.44 -16.77 35.94
N ARG A 101 23.32 -18.08 35.72
CA ARG A 101 23.38 -18.77 34.44
C ARG A 101 22.08 -18.57 33.64
N LYS A 102 22.17 -18.10 32.40
CA LYS A 102 21.23 -18.48 31.33
C LYS A 102 21.94 -18.63 29.98
N LYS A 103 22.38 -19.88 29.76
CA LYS A 103 22.53 -20.60 28.49
C LYS A 103 23.31 -19.93 27.36
N GLU A 104 24.53 -20.43 27.22
CA GLU A 104 25.27 -20.67 25.98
C GLU A 104 24.38 -20.92 24.74
N ARG A 105 24.14 -19.87 23.97
CA ARG A 105 24.23 -19.88 22.51
C ARG A 105 24.92 -18.59 22.14
N GLY A 106 26.04 -18.64 21.44
CA GLY A 106 26.86 -17.47 21.16
C GLY A 106 26.03 -16.35 20.54
N GLU A 107 25.64 -15.36 21.33
CA GLU A 107 24.97 -14.17 20.84
C GLU A 107 25.98 -13.44 19.98
N VAL A 108 25.75 -13.53 18.67
CA VAL A 108 26.37 -12.65 17.69
C VAL A 108 25.85 -11.25 18.05
N ARG A 109 26.67 -10.49 18.76
CA ARG A 109 26.41 -9.09 19.06
C ARG A 109 26.41 -8.34 17.73
N THR A 110 25.24 -7.92 17.26
CA THR A 110 25.13 -6.94 16.17
C THR A 110 25.59 -5.59 16.71
N SER A 111 26.19 -4.76 15.85
CA SER A 111 26.59 -3.40 16.23
C SER A 111 25.39 -2.45 16.31
N GLY A 112 24.22 -2.89 15.84
CA GLY A 112 23.02 -2.07 15.69
C GLY A 112 23.08 -1.15 14.47
N GLY A 113 24.18 -1.15 13.71
CA GLY A 113 24.33 -0.37 12.48
C GLY A 113 23.35 -0.81 11.40
N GLY A 114 23.09 -2.11 11.28
CA GLY A 114 22.07 -2.68 10.40
C GLY A 114 20.67 -2.22 10.79
N ALA A 115 20.35 -2.23 12.09
CA ALA A 115 19.07 -1.74 12.59
C ALA A 115 18.87 -0.25 12.28
N PHE A 116 19.91 0.57 12.47
CA PHE A 116 19.84 2.00 12.20
C PHE A 116 19.71 2.31 10.71
N ALA A 117 20.51 1.67 9.87
CA ALA A 117 20.42 1.80 8.41
C ALA A 117 19.07 1.33 7.88
N GLY A 118 18.58 0.20 8.41
CA GLY A 118 17.27 -0.35 8.10
C GLY A 118 16.14 0.58 8.53
N MET A 119 16.24 1.21 9.69
CA MET A 119 15.27 2.20 10.16
C MET A 119 15.19 3.42 9.25
N ILE A 120 16.33 3.95 8.81
CA ILE A 120 16.37 5.10 7.89
C ILE A 120 15.77 4.71 6.54
N ALA A 121 16.19 3.58 5.98
CA ALA A 121 15.68 3.11 4.68
C ALA A 121 14.18 2.81 4.74
N GLY A 122 13.73 2.13 5.79
CA GLY A 122 12.32 1.79 6.01
C GLY A 122 11.45 3.02 6.29
N GLY A 123 11.96 3.99 7.06
CA GLY A 123 11.29 5.26 7.30
C GLY A 123 11.20 6.10 6.01
N ALA A 124 12.25 6.10 5.19
CA ALA A 124 12.25 6.79 3.90
C ALA A 124 11.24 6.18 2.92
N LEU A 125 11.11 4.85 2.86
CA LEU A 125 10.06 4.18 2.07
C LEU A 125 8.67 4.46 2.65
N GLY A 126 8.58 4.57 3.98
CA GLY A 126 7.37 4.92 4.71
C GLY A 126 6.82 6.31 4.41
N LEU A 127 7.66 7.25 3.96
CA LEU A 127 7.22 8.60 3.57
C LEU A 127 6.16 8.57 2.45
N LEU A 128 6.21 7.57 1.58
CA LEU A 128 5.21 7.37 0.51
C LEU A 128 3.80 7.13 1.05
N PHE A 129 3.69 6.64 2.29
CA PHE A 129 2.44 6.31 2.96
C PHE A 129 2.13 7.27 4.13
N GLY A 130 2.86 8.39 4.22
CA GLY A 130 2.68 9.41 5.25
C GLY A 130 3.27 9.05 6.62
N PRO A 131 2.93 9.80 7.69
CA PRO A 131 3.59 9.70 8.99
C PRO A 131 3.50 8.31 9.63
N VAL A 132 2.33 7.66 9.53
CA VAL A 132 2.13 6.29 10.01
C VAL A 132 3.02 5.31 9.22
N GLY A 133 3.16 5.54 7.92
CA GLY A 133 4.06 4.78 7.05
C GLY A 133 5.52 4.91 7.47
N VAL A 134 5.98 6.11 7.85
CA VAL A 134 7.36 6.35 8.33
C VAL A 134 7.62 5.58 9.62
N ILE A 135 6.68 5.57 10.57
CA ILE A 135 6.83 4.85 11.85
C ILE A 135 6.87 3.34 11.59
N VAL A 136 5.86 2.81 10.88
CA VAL A 136 5.77 1.37 10.60
C VAL A 136 6.94 0.90 9.74
N GLY A 137 7.27 1.66 8.70
CA GLY A 137 8.40 1.40 7.82
C GLY A 137 9.73 1.45 8.55
N GLY A 138 9.94 2.44 9.43
CA GLY A 138 11.15 2.57 10.23
C GLY A 138 11.33 1.40 11.22
N VAL A 139 10.26 1.00 11.92
CA VAL A 139 10.32 -0.14 12.85
C VAL A 139 10.57 -1.45 12.10
N LEU A 140 9.85 -1.72 11.01
CA LEU A 140 10.06 -2.92 10.20
C LEU A 140 11.46 -2.93 9.60
N GLY A 141 11.90 -1.80 9.05
CA GLY A 141 13.23 -1.63 8.49
C GLY A 141 14.33 -1.88 9.52
N ALA A 142 14.17 -1.42 10.76
CA ALA A 142 15.12 -1.68 11.84
C ALA A 142 15.23 -3.17 12.17
N ILE A 143 14.10 -3.88 12.27
CA ILE A 143 14.07 -5.33 12.54
C ILE A 143 14.74 -6.11 11.40
N LEU A 144 14.44 -5.76 10.16
CA LEU A 144 15.04 -6.39 8.98
C LEU A 144 16.54 -6.11 8.89
N GLY A 145 16.95 -4.87 9.10
CA GLY A 145 18.35 -4.46 9.05
C GLY A 145 19.21 -5.12 10.13
N ASP A 146 18.69 -5.26 11.35
CA ASP A 146 19.39 -5.98 12.43
C ASP A 146 19.60 -7.46 12.09
N ARG A 147 18.59 -8.11 11.50
CA ARG A 147 18.71 -9.52 11.06
C ARG A 147 19.77 -9.70 9.98
N VAL A 148 19.83 -8.79 9.00
CA VAL A 148 20.84 -8.84 7.94
C VAL A 148 22.24 -8.70 8.51
N GLU A 149 22.43 -7.82 9.50
CA GLU A 149 23.70 -7.67 10.20
C GLU A 149 24.05 -8.91 11.03
N TYR A 150 23.07 -9.50 11.72
CA TYR A 150 23.27 -10.73 12.49
C TYR A 150 23.77 -11.87 11.59
N GLU A 151 23.17 -12.02 10.41
CA GLU A 151 23.55 -13.04 9.44
C GLU A 151 24.95 -12.79 8.85
N SER A 152 25.32 -11.53 8.58
CA SER A 152 26.65 -11.22 8.04
C SER A 152 27.76 -11.55 9.04
N ILE A 153 27.59 -11.19 10.32
CA ILE A 153 28.56 -11.50 11.37
C ILE A 153 28.62 -13.01 11.62
N ARG A 154 27.48 -13.70 11.57
CA ARG A 154 27.43 -15.16 11.70
C ARG A 154 28.18 -15.86 10.56
N ALA A 155 27.95 -15.44 9.32
CA ALA A 155 28.61 -16.00 8.15
C ALA A 155 30.12 -15.76 8.17
N GLU A 156 30.56 -14.59 8.63
CA GLU A 156 31.98 -14.25 8.75
C GLU A 156 32.69 -15.10 9.80
N ARG A 157 32.05 -15.33 10.97
CA ARG A 157 32.59 -16.25 11.98
C ARG A 157 32.72 -17.69 11.46
N GLU A 158 31.76 -18.16 10.67
CA GLU A 158 31.83 -19.48 10.07
C GLU A 158 32.97 -19.60 9.05
N ARG A 159 33.25 -18.54 8.28
CA ARG A 159 34.41 -18.49 7.36
C ARG A 159 35.74 -18.51 8.10
N MET A 160 35.87 -17.77 9.20
CA MET A 160 37.09 -17.77 10.01
C MET A 160 37.37 -19.14 10.66
N ARG A 161 36.33 -19.90 11.03
CA ARG A 161 36.49 -21.24 11.60
C ARG A 161 36.92 -22.32 10.58
N ARG A 162 36.80 -22.03 9.28
CA ARG A 162 37.17 -22.95 8.19
C ARG A 162 38.59 -22.73 7.65
N LYS A 163 39.29 -21.70 8.11
CA LYS A 163 40.71 -21.45 7.81
C LYS A 163 41.57 -21.95 8.96
#